data_AF-A0A7V2MVP8-F1
#
_entry.id   AF-A0A7V2MVP8-F1
#
_cell.length_a   1.000
_cell.length_b   1.000
_cell.length_c   1.000
_cell.angle_alpha   90.00
_cell.angle_beta   90.00
_cell.angle_gamma   90.00
#
_symmetry.space_group_name_H-M   'P 1'
#
loop_
_entity.id
_entity.type
_entity.pdbx_description
1 polymer ?
#
loop_
_entity_poly.entity_id
_entity_poly.type
_entity_poly.pdbx_seq_one_letter_code
_entity_poly.pdbx_strand_id
1 'polypeptide(L)'
;MGRPVIALVIILAALGGVAAGLAWLLEPPTPPREAPRAERLYFTYCASCHGADGRGSWWAWLFLLRPGNLADAEGMARHSDQYLFALLKQGGAPLGRPGMPGFGFLPDEDLRALVAYVRTLARAPRGGGAATTR
;
A
#
# COMPACT_ATOMS: atom_id res chain seq x y z
N MET A 1 -0.46 24.15 44.67
CA MET A 1 0.26 24.41 43.41
C MET A 1 0.43 23.18 42.51
N GLY A 2 0.34 21.92 42.99
CA GLY A 2 0.61 20.73 42.14
C GLY A 2 -0.53 20.22 41.25
N ARG A 3 -1.80 20.42 41.64
CA ARG A 3 -2.97 19.91 40.89
C ARG A 3 -3.08 20.42 39.44
N PRO A 4 -2.90 21.72 39.12
CA PRO A 4 -2.96 22.20 37.73
C PRO A 4 -1.76 21.74 36.90
N VAL A 5 -0.58 21.60 37.51
CA VAL A 5 0.63 21.11 36.83
C VAL A 5 0.48 19.63 36.44
N ILE A 6 -0.04 18.80 37.33
CA ILE A 6 -0.28 17.38 37.04
C ILE A 6 -1.32 17.21 35.92
N ALA A 7 -2.42 17.98 35.96
CA ALA A 7 -3.43 17.95 34.92
C ALA A 7 -2.86 18.34 33.54
N LEU A 8 -2.03 19.40 33.48
CA LEU A 8 -1.38 19.81 32.24
C LEU A 8 -0.43 18.73 31.69
N VAL A 9 0.37 18.08 32.55
CA VAL A 9 1.27 17.00 32.14
C VAL A 9 0.52 15.81 31.56
N ILE A 10 -0.60 15.40 32.17
CA ILE A 10 -1.45 14.32 31.66
C ILE A 10 -2.03 14.67 30.29
N ILE A 11 -2.52 15.91 30.12
CA ILE A 11 -3.06 16.38 28.85
C ILE A 11 -1.97 16.36 27.77
N LEU A 12 -0.78 16.88 28.06
CA LEU A 12 0.32 16.88 27.09
C LEU A 12 0.77 15.47 26.70
N ALA A 13 0.85 14.55 27.66
CA ALA A 13 1.18 13.15 27.39
C ALA A 13 0.11 12.47 26.53
N ALA A 14 -1.17 12.70 26.83
CA ALA A 14 -2.28 12.17 26.04
C ALA A 14 -2.28 12.73 24.60
N LEU A 15 -2.09 14.05 24.45
CA LEU A 15 -1.98 14.70 23.14
C LEU A 15 -0.79 14.16 22.33
N GLY A 16 0.37 13.97 22.97
CA GLY A 16 1.55 13.39 22.33
C GLY A 16 1.32 11.95 21.87
N GLY A 17 0.69 11.12 22.71
CA GLY A 17 0.33 9.75 22.36
C GLY A 17 -0.66 9.67 21.20
N VAL A 18 -1.69 10.52 21.20
CA VAL A 18 -2.66 10.60 20.09
C VAL A 18 -1.98 11.07 18.81
N ALA A 19 -1.13 12.10 18.86
CA ALA A 19 -0.40 12.59 17.69
C ALA A 19 0.54 11.52 17.11
N ALA A 20 1.27 10.79 17.95
CA ALA A 20 2.14 9.70 17.51
C ALA A 20 1.34 8.53 16.91
N GLY A 21 0.19 8.17 17.52
CA GLY A 21 -0.69 7.14 17.00
C GLY A 21 -1.30 7.51 15.65
N LEU A 22 -1.72 8.77 15.48
CA LEU A 22 -2.21 9.29 14.21
C LEU A 22 -1.11 9.33 13.14
N ALA A 23 0.10 9.76 13.50
CA ALA A 23 1.24 9.75 12.58
C ALA A 23 1.51 8.32 12.07
N TRP A 24 1.58 7.34 12.97
CA TRP A 24 1.73 5.93 12.58
C TRP A 24 0.61 5.40 11.68
N LEU A 25 -0.62 5.88 11.86
CA LEU A 25 -1.75 5.46 11.05
C LEU A 25 -1.73 6.09 9.65
N LEU A 26 -1.27 7.34 9.55
CA LEU A 26 -1.26 8.14 8.32
C LEU A 26 0.05 8.02 7.51
N GLU A 27 1.11 7.44 8.09
CA GLU A 27 2.40 7.31 7.42
C GLU A 27 2.25 6.42 6.16
N PRO A 28 2.57 6.95 4.97
CA PRO A 28 2.51 6.14 3.76
C PRO A 28 3.54 5.01 3.84
N PRO A 29 3.25 3.83 3.27
CA PRO A 29 4.23 2.77 3.18
C PRO A 29 5.47 3.29 2.42
N THR A 30 6.65 3.04 2.97
CA THR A 30 7.92 3.41 2.35
C THR A 30 8.69 2.17 1.90
N PRO A 31 9.34 2.21 0.73
CA PRO A 31 10.10 1.07 0.26
C PRO A 31 11.36 0.87 1.12
N PRO A 32 11.89 -0.37 1.22
CA PRO A 32 13.23 -0.62 1.76
C PRO A 32 14.29 0.25 1.09
N ARG A 33 15.36 0.58 1.82
CA ARG A 33 16.43 1.48 1.31
C ARG A 33 17.06 0.96 0.02
N GLU A 34 17.29 -0.35 -0.06
CA GLU A 34 17.91 -1.03 -1.20
C GLU A 34 16.87 -1.65 -2.16
N ALA A 35 15.60 -1.25 -2.06
CA ALA A 35 14.52 -1.78 -2.90
C ALA A 35 14.80 -1.58 -4.40
N PRO A 36 14.61 -2.59 -5.27
CA PRO A 36 14.71 -2.44 -6.72
C PRO A 36 13.74 -1.37 -7.26
N ARG A 37 13.99 -0.91 -8.50
CA ARG A 37 13.18 0.15 -9.14
C ARG A 37 11.68 -0.18 -9.14
N ALA A 38 11.29 -1.40 -9.50
CA ALA A 38 9.89 -1.80 -9.57
C ALA A 38 9.19 -1.77 -8.20
N GLU A 39 9.89 -2.18 -7.13
CA GLU A 39 9.39 -2.08 -5.77
C GLU A 39 9.19 -0.61 -5.39
N ARG A 40 10.17 0.26 -5.64
CA ARG A 40 10.01 1.70 -5.37
C ARG A 40 8.81 2.30 -6.10
N LEU A 41 8.63 1.97 -7.38
CA LEU A 41 7.47 2.40 -8.17
C LEU A 41 6.15 1.87 -7.58
N TYR A 42 6.11 0.63 -7.11
CA TYR A 42 4.94 0.07 -6.43
C TYR A 42 4.60 0.87 -5.17
N PHE A 43 5.59 1.17 -4.33
CA PHE A 43 5.38 1.99 -3.13
C PHE A 43 4.93 3.42 -3.47
N THR A 44 5.44 4.00 -4.56
CA THR A 44 5.04 5.34 -5.02
C THR A 44 3.60 5.39 -5.56
N TYR A 45 3.18 4.40 -6.34
CA TYR A 45 1.94 4.50 -7.13
C TYR A 45 0.83 3.53 -6.74
N CYS A 46 1.15 2.42 -6.08
CA CYS A 46 0.22 1.31 -5.89
C CYS A 46 -0.08 1.02 -4.42
N ALA A 47 0.92 1.11 -3.54
CA ALA A 47 0.84 0.68 -2.14
C ALA A 47 -0.16 1.49 -1.30
N SER A 48 -0.43 2.74 -1.67
CA SER A 48 -1.46 3.57 -1.00
C SER A 48 -2.86 3.00 -1.13
N CYS A 49 -3.15 2.18 -2.15
CA CYS A 49 -4.44 1.50 -2.31
C CYS A 49 -4.30 0.00 -2.03
N HIS A 50 -3.24 -0.63 -2.51
CA HIS A 50 -3.03 -2.09 -2.41
C HIS A 50 -2.28 -2.54 -1.16
N GLY A 51 -1.80 -1.64 -0.30
CA GLY A 51 -0.96 -1.95 0.86
C GLY A 51 0.49 -2.24 0.48
N ALA A 52 1.41 -2.23 1.45
CA ALA A 52 2.81 -2.61 1.21
C ALA A 52 2.96 -4.11 0.87
N ASP A 53 2.06 -4.93 1.40
CA ASP A 53 2.05 -6.39 1.25
C ASP A 53 1.06 -6.89 0.18
N GLY A 54 0.39 -5.98 -0.54
CA GLY A 54 -0.57 -6.32 -1.58
C GLY A 54 -1.94 -6.77 -1.09
N ARG A 55 -2.24 -6.76 0.22
CA ARG A 55 -3.52 -7.24 0.76
C ARG A 55 -4.65 -6.22 0.75
N GLY A 56 -4.37 -5.01 0.29
CA GLY A 56 -5.24 -3.85 0.40
C GLY A 56 -4.81 -2.94 1.54
N SER A 57 -5.17 -1.67 1.41
CA SER A 57 -4.94 -0.64 2.42
C SER A 57 -6.27 -0.12 2.97
N TRP A 58 -6.25 0.39 4.20
CA TRP A 58 -7.39 1.09 4.78
C TRP A 58 -7.71 2.39 4.02
N TRP A 59 -6.69 3.02 3.43
CA TRP A 59 -6.82 4.25 2.66
C TRP A 59 -7.75 4.08 1.44
N ALA A 60 -7.70 2.94 0.76
CA ALA A 60 -8.62 2.65 -0.35
C ALA A 60 -10.10 2.68 0.09
N TRP A 61 -10.40 2.25 1.32
CA TRP A 61 -11.77 2.24 1.85
C TRP A 61 -12.32 3.67 2.04
N LEU A 62 -11.48 4.66 2.36
CA LEU A 62 -11.93 6.06 2.44
C LEU A 62 -12.58 6.55 1.13
N PHE A 63 -12.17 5.98 0.00
CA PHE A 63 -12.69 6.29 -1.33
C PHE A 63 -13.71 5.26 -1.84
N LEU A 64 -14.21 4.38 -0.96
CA LEU A 64 -15.12 3.28 -1.31
C LEU A 64 -14.55 2.32 -2.37
N LEU A 65 -13.22 2.29 -2.52
CA LEU A 65 -12.53 1.39 -3.42
C LEU A 65 -12.22 0.08 -2.71
N ARG A 66 -12.37 -1.04 -3.43
CA ARG A 66 -11.98 -2.38 -2.97
C ARG A 66 -11.00 -2.99 -3.97
N PRO A 67 -9.71 -2.63 -3.89
CA PRO A 67 -8.68 -3.20 -4.74
C PRO A 67 -8.60 -4.73 -4.55
N GLY A 68 -8.25 -5.45 -5.62
CA GLY A 68 -8.01 -6.89 -5.53
C GLY A 68 -6.84 -7.20 -4.59
N ASN A 69 -6.92 -8.32 -3.88
CA ASN A 69 -5.83 -8.83 -3.06
C ASN A 69 -4.72 -9.38 -3.96
N LEU A 70 -3.62 -8.65 -4.08
CA LEU A 70 -2.47 -9.02 -4.90
C LEU A 70 -1.64 -10.17 -4.29
N ALA A 71 -1.83 -10.45 -2.99
CA ALA A 71 -1.21 -11.58 -2.31
C ALA A 71 -2.01 -12.90 -2.45
N ASP A 72 -3.16 -12.87 -3.12
CA ASP A 72 -3.91 -14.10 -3.45
C ASP A 72 -3.27 -14.82 -4.64
N ALA A 73 -2.54 -15.89 -4.36
CA ALA A 73 -1.85 -16.69 -5.38
C ALA A 73 -2.80 -17.28 -6.43
N GLU A 74 -3.97 -17.76 -6.03
CA GLU A 74 -4.92 -18.40 -6.95
C GLU A 74 -5.61 -17.35 -7.82
N GLY A 75 -6.04 -16.23 -7.24
CA GLY A 75 -6.56 -15.09 -7.99
C GLY A 75 -5.54 -14.52 -8.97
N MET A 76 -4.30 -14.28 -8.51
CA MET A 76 -3.23 -13.75 -9.34
C MET A 76 -2.92 -14.69 -10.53
N ALA A 77 -2.87 -16.01 -10.31
CA ALA A 77 -2.60 -16.99 -11.36
C ALA A 77 -3.63 -16.99 -12.51
N ARG A 78 -4.86 -16.54 -12.28
CA ARG A 78 -5.91 -16.44 -13.31
C ARG A 78 -5.72 -15.28 -14.28
N HIS A 79 -4.92 -14.29 -13.92
CA HIS A 79 -4.64 -13.15 -14.77
C HIS A 79 -3.41 -13.43 -15.63
N SER A 80 -3.45 -13.07 -16.91
CA SER A 80 -2.25 -13.10 -17.77
C SER A 80 -1.38 -11.87 -17.54
N ASP A 81 -0.08 -11.95 -17.82
CA ASP A 81 0.80 -10.79 -17.71
C ASP A 81 0.41 -9.67 -18.68
N GLN A 82 -0.13 -10.02 -19.85
CA GLN A 82 -0.68 -9.06 -20.81
C GLN A 82 -1.90 -8.32 -20.24
N TYR A 83 -2.79 -9.03 -19.54
CA TYR A 83 -3.93 -8.42 -18.86
C TYR A 83 -3.46 -7.47 -17.76
N LEU A 84 -2.52 -7.90 -16.91
CA LEU A 84 -1.98 -7.07 -15.83
C LEU A 84 -1.25 -5.82 -16.38
N PHE A 85 -0.49 -5.98 -17.46
CA PHE A 85 0.15 -4.87 -18.15
C PHE A 85 -0.88 -3.87 -18.70
N ALA A 86 -1.92 -4.35 -19.38
CA ALA A 86 -2.99 -3.49 -19.89
C ALA A 86 -3.72 -2.77 -18.75
N LEU A 87 -4.00 -3.48 -17.65
CA LEU A 87 -4.65 -2.93 -16.46
C LEU A 87 -3.79 -1.83 -15.81
N LEU A 88 -2.48 -2.01 -15.70
CA LEU A 88 -1.57 -0.96 -15.23
C LEU A 88 -1.51 0.22 -16.21
N LYS A 89 -1.40 -0.04 -17.52
CA LYS A 89 -1.24 1.00 -18.53
C LYS A 89 -2.48 1.87 -18.71
N GLN A 90 -3.65 1.24 -18.78
CA GLN A 90 -4.92 1.86 -19.15
C GLN A 90 -5.81 2.17 -17.95
N GLY A 91 -5.48 1.62 -16.78
CA GLY A 91 -6.34 1.62 -15.62
C GLY A 91 -7.46 0.59 -15.74
N GLY A 92 -8.30 0.52 -14.72
CA GLY A 92 -9.33 -0.50 -14.64
C GLY A 92 -10.64 -0.17 -15.36
N ALA A 93 -10.97 1.12 -15.56
CA ALA A 93 -12.23 1.52 -16.17
C ALA A 93 -12.45 0.94 -17.59
N PRO A 94 -11.46 0.98 -18.52
CA PRO A 94 -11.62 0.37 -19.85
C PRO A 94 -11.80 -1.16 -19.82
N LEU A 95 -11.45 -1.80 -18.71
CA LEU A 95 -11.53 -3.25 -18.51
C LEU A 95 -12.70 -3.67 -17.59
N GLY A 96 -13.66 -2.77 -17.34
CA GLY A 96 -14.82 -3.03 -16.50
C GLY A 96 -14.52 -3.10 -15.00
N ARG A 97 -13.38 -2.56 -14.55
CA ARG A 97 -12.93 -2.50 -13.16
C ARG A 97 -12.64 -1.04 -12.73
N PRO A 98 -13.65 -0.15 -12.69
CA PRO A 98 -13.44 1.26 -12.39
C PRO A 98 -12.77 1.47 -11.02
N GLY A 99 -12.07 2.59 -10.86
CA GLY A 99 -11.42 2.98 -9.60
C GLY A 99 -9.91 2.74 -9.56
N MET A 100 -9.35 1.93 -10.46
CA MET A 100 -7.90 1.83 -10.65
C MET A 100 -7.44 2.82 -11.72
N PRO A 101 -6.54 3.78 -11.41
CA PRO A 101 -6.00 4.72 -12.38
C PRO A 101 -5.07 4.02 -13.37
N GLY A 102 -4.88 4.64 -14.54
CA GLY A 102 -3.91 4.21 -15.53
C GLY A 102 -2.55 4.89 -15.32
N PHE A 103 -1.49 4.13 -15.57
CA PHE A 103 -0.10 4.55 -15.40
C PHE A 103 0.67 4.57 -16.74
N GLY A 104 -0.03 4.81 -17.85
CA GLY A 104 0.56 4.82 -19.20
C GLY A 104 1.58 5.94 -19.46
N PHE A 105 1.82 6.83 -18.49
CA PHE A 105 2.93 7.78 -18.49
C PHE A 105 4.27 7.14 -18.07
N LEU A 106 4.25 5.97 -17.42
CA LEU A 106 5.46 5.21 -17.13
C LEU A 106 5.96 4.49 -18.39
N PRO A 107 7.28 4.32 -18.55
CA PRO A 107 7.84 3.51 -19.62
C PRO A 107 7.33 2.06 -19.57
N ASP A 108 7.23 1.43 -20.73
CA ASP A 108 6.68 0.07 -20.85
C ASP A 108 7.54 -0.98 -20.10
N GLU A 109 8.85 -0.77 -20.01
CA GLU A 109 9.77 -1.58 -19.22
C GLU A 109 9.49 -1.48 -17.71
N ASP A 110 9.12 -0.30 -17.22
CA ASP A 110 8.75 -0.09 -15.81
C ASP A 110 7.41 -0.77 -15.51
N LEU A 111 6.45 -0.69 -16.42
CA LEU A 111 5.16 -1.38 -16.30
C LEU A 111 5.34 -2.91 -16.30
N ARG A 112 6.20 -3.45 -17.18
CA ARG A 112 6.53 -4.88 -17.16
C ARG A 112 7.23 -5.30 -15.87
N ALA A 113 8.16 -4.48 -15.37
CA ALA A 113 8.84 -4.73 -14.11
C ALA A 113 7.86 -4.68 -12.92
N LEU A 114 6.88 -3.78 -12.95
CA LEU A 114 5.78 -3.72 -11.98
C LEU A 114 4.90 -4.98 -12.02
N VAL A 115 4.55 -5.49 -13.21
CA VAL A 115 3.84 -6.78 -13.31
C VAL A 115 4.65 -7.89 -12.64
N ALA A 116 5.95 -7.98 -12.93
CA ALA A 116 6.83 -8.97 -12.31
C ALA A 116 6.90 -8.83 -10.79
N TYR A 117 6.99 -7.60 -10.25
CA TYR A 117 6.98 -7.35 -8.82
C TYR A 117 5.63 -7.72 -8.17
N VAL A 118 4.50 -7.35 -8.77
CA VAL A 118 3.17 -7.71 -8.24
C VAL A 118 3.01 -9.24 -8.16
N ARG A 119 3.60 -9.99 -9.09
CA ARG A 119 3.62 -11.47 -9.03
C ARG A 119 4.41 -12.01 -7.84
N THR A 120 5.41 -11.29 -7.32
CA THR A 120 6.17 -11.77 -6.15
C THR A 120 5.37 -11.61 -4.86
N LEU A 121 4.47 -10.63 -4.78
CA LEU A 121 3.59 -10.44 -3.62
C LEU A 121 2.68 -11.66 -3.39
N ALA A 122 2.22 -12.29 -4.46
CA ALA A 122 1.44 -13.52 -4.42
C ALA A 122 2.22 -14.77 -3.97
N ARG A 123 3.56 -14.69 -3.93
CA ARG A 123 4.45 -15.80 -3.53
C ARG A 123 5.06 -15.59 -2.15
N ALA A 124 4.97 -14.37 -1.61
CA ALA A 124 5.49 -14.06 -0.28
C ALA A 124 4.73 -14.90 0.78
N PRO A 125 5.45 -15.54 1.73
CA PRO A 125 4.80 -16.19 2.88
C PRO A 125 3.85 -15.22 3.57
N ARG A 126 2.83 -15.74 4.26
CA ARG A 126 1.96 -14.94 5.14
C ARG A 126 2.78 -14.38 6.32
N GLY A 127 3.61 -13.37 6.08
CA GLY A 127 4.41 -12.68 7.07
C GLY A 127 3.52 -11.68 7.80
N GLY A 128 3.08 -12.07 9.00
CA GLY A 128 2.28 -11.23 9.88
C GLY A 128 3.01 -9.93 10.21
N GLY A 129 2.39 -8.80 9.87
CA GLY A 129 2.63 -7.53 10.53
C GLY A 129 2.16 -7.61 11.98
N ALA A 130 2.88 -8.37 12.81
CA ALA A 130 2.87 -8.19 14.25
C ALA A 130 4.08 -7.33 14.60
N ALA A 131 3.78 -6.21 15.25
CA ALA A 131 4.71 -5.29 15.89
C ALA A 131 6.02 -5.96 16.32
N THR A 132 7.13 -5.52 15.74
CA THR A 132 8.45 -5.72 16.33
C THR A 132 9.00 -4.35 16.67
N THR A 133 8.62 -3.86 17.84
CA THR A 133 9.39 -2.84 18.57
C THR A 133 10.31 -3.56 19.52
N ARG A 134 11.61 -3.42 19.27
CA ARG A 134 12.66 -3.59 20.26
C ARG A 134 12.89 -2.25 20.95
#